data_AF-A0A9W4RSV4-F1
#
_entry.id   AF-A0A9W4RSV4-F1
#
_cell.length_a   1.000
_cell.length_b   1.000
_cell.length_c   1.000
_cell.angle_alpha   90.00
_cell.angle_beta   90.00
_cell.angle_gamma   90.00
#
_symmetry.space_group_name_H-M   'P 1'
#
loop_
_entity.id
_entity.type
_entity.pdbx_description
1 polymer ?
#
loop_
_entity_poly.entity_id
_entity_poly.type
_entity_poly.pdbx_seq_one_letter_code
_entity_poly.pdbx_strand_id
1 'polypeptide(L)'
;MQSLHSARTAPFSLDETINVEKPDELSQIVETATYWACFILDCTINSGTYNPRMLSMAEMIKLQVPRAPPASGFLFGFKQKPMTDRSLLLGIEECYEVLVDGFAIYADVMTFVYNDGRKAPGMCAPAECPWMSDSKWAKCRQSLERWRSNMDSCLYYPKHSVASHANTGCRAFVYINLLYYHCVLMLNREYFPFLPKPHAGPQGPTDPPFLEAEAPPRYWENSAKELFEAAAHVATILRDALEWGMTMMTPVPGFCGFSACYMNLYAVHFPNMTAGCSPKAKEHLEMGLAYLEEFRKAWDLGEGWIQTIKNASTLFEEVNSNVDRYRHRSRLDFEVLHQSAHEFRTVDRSEQHTAMIREAEQGDAQSINVGEDNNDALGDSEDLENFDPVALLGDQALWPTWYSASLENESFGSLSLQIP
;
A
#
# COMPACT_ATOMS: atom_id res chain seq x y z
N MET A 1 26.31 -10.37 3.17
CA MET A 1 25.68 -11.40 2.32
C MET A 1 26.64 -11.93 1.27
N GLN A 2 27.08 -11.11 0.31
CA GLN A 2 28.04 -11.54 -0.71
C GLN A 2 29.37 -12.02 -0.11
N SER A 3 29.90 -11.38 0.94
CA SER A 3 31.10 -11.84 1.65
C SER A 3 30.92 -13.24 2.26
N LEU A 4 29.79 -13.50 2.92
CA LEU A 4 29.44 -14.81 3.49
C LEU A 4 29.26 -15.88 2.41
N HIS A 5 28.60 -15.54 1.30
CA HIS A 5 28.45 -16.43 0.16
C HIS A 5 29.83 -16.77 -0.45
N SER A 6 30.65 -15.76 -0.73
CA SER A 6 32.01 -15.92 -1.26
C SER A 6 32.87 -16.78 -0.34
N ALA A 7 32.78 -16.63 0.99
CA ALA A 7 33.52 -17.47 1.92
C ALA A 7 33.11 -18.96 1.85
N ARG A 8 31.89 -19.28 1.43
CA ARG A 8 31.38 -20.66 1.29
C ARG A 8 31.69 -21.29 -0.05
N THR A 9 31.69 -20.50 -1.12
CA THR A 9 31.91 -20.97 -2.49
C THR A 9 33.36 -20.84 -2.95
N ALA A 10 34.20 -20.08 -2.22
CA ALA A 10 35.59 -19.93 -2.57
C ALA A 10 36.33 -21.28 -2.46
N PRO A 11 37.09 -21.68 -3.49
CA PRO A 11 37.86 -22.92 -3.47
C PRO A 11 39.00 -22.92 -2.43
N PHE A 12 39.36 -21.73 -1.91
CA PHE A 12 40.38 -21.54 -0.88
C PHE A 12 39.85 -20.59 0.21
N SER A 13 40.12 -20.89 1.48
CA SER A 13 39.75 -20.00 2.58
C SER A 13 40.48 -18.67 2.41
N LEU A 14 39.73 -17.57 2.31
CA LEU A 14 40.31 -16.23 2.16
C LEU A 14 40.91 -15.72 3.48
N ASP A 15 40.69 -16.42 4.59
CA ASP A 15 41.23 -16.09 5.90
C ASP A 15 41.63 -17.39 6.65
N GLU A 16 42.95 -17.63 6.78
CA GLU A 16 43.49 -18.80 7.50
C GLU A 16 43.38 -18.65 9.02
N THR A 17 43.05 -17.44 9.53
CA THR A 17 42.95 -17.17 10.96
C THR A 17 41.55 -17.39 11.54
N ILE A 18 40.53 -17.48 10.69
CA ILE A 18 39.17 -17.84 11.10
C ILE A 18 39.08 -19.36 11.09
N ASN A 19 39.30 -19.96 12.25
CA ASN A 19 38.92 -21.35 12.49
C ASN A 19 37.38 -21.39 12.47
N VAL A 20 36.77 -21.48 11.28
CA VAL A 20 35.33 -21.61 11.14
C VAL A 20 34.97 -23.00 11.65
N GLU A 21 34.78 -23.13 12.97
CA GLU A 21 34.00 -24.23 13.51
C GLU A 21 32.74 -24.35 12.67
N LYS A 22 32.44 -25.56 12.18
CA LYS A 22 31.22 -25.79 11.39
C LYS A 22 30.06 -25.17 12.17
N PRO A 23 29.36 -24.16 11.61
CA PRO A 23 28.33 -23.46 12.34
C PRO A 23 27.32 -24.49 12.82
N ASP A 24 26.99 -24.45 14.11
CA ASP A 24 25.98 -25.31 14.68
C ASP A 24 24.63 -25.11 13.94
N GLU A 25 23.72 -26.08 14.08
CA GLU A 25 22.45 -26.08 13.34
C GLU A 25 21.64 -24.81 13.62
N LEU A 26 21.68 -24.30 14.86
CA LEU A 26 21.01 -23.08 15.25
C LEU A 26 21.59 -21.85 14.56
N SER A 27 22.91 -21.72 14.47
CA SER A 27 23.59 -20.62 13.79
C SER A 27 23.22 -20.56 12.32
N GLN A 28 23.10 -21.71 11.66
CA GLN A 28 22.65 -21.78 10.26
C GLN A 28 21.19 -21.33 10.10
N ILE A 29 20.32 -21.69 11.04
CA ILE A 29 18.91 -21.27 11.07
C ILE A 29 18.80 -19.76 11.28
N VAL A 30 19.51 -19.20 12.27
CA VAL A 30 19.54 -17.77 12.55
C VAL A 30 20.07 -16.98 11.35
N GLU A 31 21.14 -17.45 10.73
CA GLU A 31 21.69 -16.81 9.54
C GLU A 31 20.69 -16.84 8.37
N THR A 32 20.09 -18.00 8.09
CA THR A 32 19.08 -18.15 7.02
C THR A 32 17.87 -17.24 7.26
N ALA A 33 17.36 -17.18 8.49
CA ALA A 33 16.29 -16.28 8.85
C ALA A 33 16.68 -14.81 8.70
N THR A 34 17.94 -14.46 8.98
CA THR A 34 18.48 -13.11 8.78
C THR A 34 18.50 -12.72 7.30
N TYR A 35 18.91 -13.63 6.40
CA TYR A 35 18.82 -13.40 4.95
C TYR A 35 17.39 -13.08 4.52
N TRP A 36 16.42 -13.86 4.99
CA TRP A 36 15.01 -13.65 4.65
C TRP A 36 14.42 -12.39 5.29
N ALA A 37 14.85 -12.02 6.50
CA ALA A 37 14.48 -10.75 7.11
C ALA A 37 15.01 -9.56 6.30
N CYS A 38 16.27 -9.59 5.87
CA CYS A 38 16.83 -8.56 4.98
C CYS A 38 16.08 -8.48 3.64
N PHE A 39 15.72 -9.64 3.06
CA PHE A 39 14.91 -9.70 1.85
C PHE A 39 13.53 -9.06 2.03
N ILE A 40 12.83 -9.37 3.12
CA ILE A 40 11.52 -8.79 3.43
C ILE A 40 11.66 -7.27 3.62
N LEU A 41 12.67 -6.81 4.37
CA LEU A 41 12.92 -5.38 4.54
C LEU A 41 13.14 -4.67 3.19
N ASP A 42 13.95 -5.24 2.29
CA ASP A 42 14.16 -4.71 0.94
C ASP A 42 12.85 -4.66 0.14
N CYS A 43 12.00 -5.68 0.23
CA CYS A 43 10.68 -5.69 -0.39
C CYS A 43 9.77 -4.58 0.15
N THR A 44 9.88 -4.22 1.43
CA THR A 44 9.04 -3.17 2.03
C THR A 44 9.54 -1.75 1.77
N ILE A 45 10.86 -1.56 1.71
CA ILE A 45 11.48 -0.23 1.59
C ILE A 45 11.70 0.17 0.12
N ASN A 46 12.05 -0.80 -0.73
CA ASN A 46 12.46 -0.59 -2.12
C ASN A 46 11.44 -1.18 -3.12
N SER A 47 10.15 -1.13 -2.79
CA SER A 47 9.07 -1.56 -3.67
C SER A 47 8.54 -0.48 -4.60
N GLY A 48 9.24 0.65 -4.74
CA GLY A 48 8.92 1.66 -5.75
C GLY A 48 9.38 3.07 -5.40
N THR A 49 9.13 3.96 -6.37
CA THR A 49 9.31 5.42 -6.36
C THR A 49 10.75 5.94 -6.34
N TYR A 50 11.76 5.22 -5.81
CA TYR A 50 13.12 5.80 -5.71
C TYR A 50 14.32 4.84 -5.88
N ASN A 51 14.19 3.54 -5.55
CA ASN A 51 15.31 2.59 -5.66
C ASN A 51 14.85 1.23 -6.20
N PRO A 52 15.58 0.61 -7.13
CA PRO A 52 15.34 -0.79 -7.47
C PRO A 52 15.66 -1.69 -6.28
N ARG A 53 14.87 -2.77 -6.10
CA ARG A 53 15.17 -3.81 -5.10
C ARG A 53 16.59 -4.33 -5.25
N MET A 54 17.34 -4.37 -4.15
CA MET A 54 18.71 -4.89 -4.14
C MET A 54 18.74 -6.41 -3.97
N LEU A 55 17.74 -6.98 -3.31
CA LEU A 55 17.63 -8.40 -2.98
C LEU A 55 16.40 -8.99 -3.68
N SER A 56 16.47 -9.14 -5.00
CA SER A 56 15.42 -9.85 -5.73
C SER A 56 15.41 -11.34 -5.38
N MET A 57 14.27 -12.02 -5.60
CA MET A 57 14.20 -13.47 -5.42
C MET A 57 15.24 -14.21 -6.27
N ALA A 58 15.55 -13.69 -7.47
CA ALA A 58 16.59 -14.24 -8.33
C ALA A 58 17.99 -14.12 -7.70
N GLU A 59 18.30 -13.02 -7.00
CA GLU A 59 19.55 -12.89 -6.26
C GLU A 59 19.61 -13.84 -5.06
N MET A 60 18.49 -14.04 -4.35
CA MET A 60 18.42 -15.03 -3.25
C MET A 60 18.69 -16.46 -3.75
N ILE A 61 18.17 -16.83 -4.93
CA ILE A 61 18.46 -18.10 -5.61
C ILE A 61 19.95 -18.20 -5.95
N LYS A 62 20.53 -17.16 -6.56
CA LYS A 62 21.96 -17.14 -6.95
C LYS A 62 22.89 -17.29 -5.75
N LEU A 63 22.55 -16.63 -4.64
CA LEU A 63 23.27 -16.73 -3.37
C LEU A 63 23.07 -18.09 -2.67
N GLN A 64 22.23 -18.98 -3.23
CA GLN A 64 21.90 -20.29 -2.68
C GLN A 64 21.38 -20.21 -1.24
N VAL A 65 20.59 -19.18 -0.94
CA VAL A 65 19.99 -19.04 0.39
C VAL A 65 19.03 -20.22 0.62
N PRO A 66 19.15 -20.97 1.72
CA PRO A 66 18.25 -22.07 2.03
C PRO A 66 16.80 -21.62 2.25
N ARG A 67 15.86 -22.58 2.26
CA ARG A 67 14.45 -22.32 2.57
C ARG A 67 14.29 -21.60 3.90
N ALA A 68 13.27 -20.74 3.99
CA ALA A 68 12.94 -20.08 5.25
C ALA A 68 12.65 -21.14 6.33
N PRO A 69 13.30 -21.07 7.51
CA PRO A 69 13.07 -22.06 8.55
C PRO A 69 11.66 -21.91 9.14
N PRO A 70 10.98 -23.02 9.47
CA PRO A 70 9.71 -22.98 10.20
C PRO A 70 9.93 -22.49 11.64
N ALA A 71 8.86 -22.03 12.30
CA ALA A 71 8.91 -21.58 13.70
C ALA A 71 9.46 -22.68 14.63
N SER A 72 8.99 -23.92 14.43
CA SER A 72 9.43 -25.11 15.15
C SER A 72 10.93 -25.39 14.97
N GLY A 73 11.52 -24.96 13.87
CA GLY A 73 12.94 -25.14 13.58
C GLY A 73 13.87 -24.45 14.59
N PHE A 74 13.47 -23.29 15.11
CA PHE A 74 14.22 -22.60 16.16
C PHE A 74 14.17 -23.31 17.51
N LEU A 75 13.11 -24.09 17.76
CA LEU A 75 12.88 -24.77 19.04
C LEU A 75 13.47 -26.18 19.06
N PHE A 76 13.37 -26.90 17.94
CA PHE A 76 13.66 -28.33 17.87
C PHE A 76 14.76 -28.69 16.86
N GLY A 77 15.34 -27.69 16.20
CA GLY A 77 16.28 -27.89 15.09
C GLY A 77 15.55 -28.01 13.75
N PHE A 78 16.25 -27.64 12.69
CA PHE A 78 15.77 -27.72 11.32
C PHE A 78 16.94 -27.88 10.36
N LYS A 79 16.96 -29.04 9.70
CA LYS A 79 17.91 -29.29 8.62
C LYS A 79 17.55 -28.43 7.42
N GLN A 80 18.41 -27.47 7.14
CA GLN A 80 18.27 -26.56 6.02
C GLN A 80 18.10 -27.32 4.70
N LYS A 81 17.11 -26.90 3.92
CA LYS A 81 16.78 -27.46 2.61
C LYS A 81 17.08 -26.45 1.52
N PRO A 82 17.53 -26.88 0.32
CA PRO A 82 17.71 -25.99 -0.79
C PRO A 82 16.36 -25.41 -1.23
N MET A 83 16.36 -24.17 -1.73
CA MET A 83 15.13 -23.49 -2.13
C MET A 83 14.41 -24.14 -3.33
N THR A 84 15.10 -25.01 -4.07
CA THR A 84 14.52 -25.80 -5.17
C THR A 84 13.59 -26.93 -4.69
N ASP A 85 13.67 -27.33 -3.43
CA ASP A 85 12.83 -28.35 -2.81
C ASP A 85 11.54 -27.71 -2.26
N ARG A 86 10.65 -27.24 -3.15
CA ARG A 86 9.37 -26.61 -2.75
C ARG A 86 8.31 -27.66 -2.41
N SER A 87 7.68 -27.51 -1.24
CA SER A 87 6.52 -28.31 -0.85
C SER A 87 5.31 -27.98 -1.74
N LEU A 88 4.46 -28.97 -2.03
CA LEU A 88 3.29 -28.81 -2.91
C LEU A 88 2.16 -27.97 -2.28
N LEU A 89 2.09 -27.90 -0.95
CA LEU A 89 1.14 -27.11 -0.18
C LEU A 89 1.82 -26.59 1.09
N LEU A 90 1.74 -25.29 1.36
CA LEU A 90 2.38 -24.66 2.51
C LEU A 90 1.36 -24.39 3.62
N GLY A 91 1.60 -24.92 4.81
CA GLY A 91 0.70 -24.81 5.96
C GLY A 91 1.21 -23.85 7.04
N ILE A 92 0.72 -24.04 8.27
CA ILE A 92 1.11 -23.21 9.43
C ILE A 92 2.62 -23.35 9.74
N GLU A 93 3.20 -24.54 9.56
CA GLU A 93 4.63 -24.75 9.80
C GLU A 93 5.49 -23.97 8.79
N GLU A 94 5.07 -23.92 7.52
CA GLU A 94 5.78 -23.19 6.46
C GLU A 94 5.38 -21.71 6.35
N CYS A 95 4.68 -21.14 7.33
CA CYS A 95 4.12 -19.79 7.24
C CYS A 95 5.17 -18.70 6.96
N TYR A 96 6.42 -18.86 7.41
CA TYR A 96 7.50 -17.93 7.10
C TYR A 96 7.92 -17.98 5.62
N GLU A 97 7.91 -19.17 5.01
CA GLU A 97 8.16 -19.31 3.58
C GLU A 97 7.03 -18.70 2.76
N VAL A 98 5.79 -18.90 3.21
CA VAL A 98 4.61 -18.26 2.63
C VAL A 98 4.76 -16.73 2.67
N LEU A 99 5.23 -16.18 3.80
CA LEU A 99 5.46 -14.74 3.94
C LEU A 99 6.55 -14.23 3.02
N VAL A 100 7.66 -14.94 2.87
CA VAL A 100 8.74 -14.57 1.95
C VAL A 100 8.23 -14.44 0.52
N ASP A 101 7.50 -15.44 0.01
CA ASP A 101 6.89 -15.38 -1.32
C ASP A 101 5.84 -14.24 -1.40
N GLY A 102 5.07 -14.03 -0.33
CA GLY A 102 4.06 -12.97 -0.25
C GLY A 102 4.64 -11.56 -0.33
N PHE A 103 5.73 -11.29 0.40
CA PHE A 103 6.42 -10.00 0.34
C PHE A 103 7.08 -9.75 -1.02
N ALA A 104 7.56 -10.82 -1.69
CA ALA A 104 8.09 -10.70 -3.04
C ALA A 104 7.00 -10.20 -4.02
N ILE A 105 5.80 -10.79 -3.94
CA ILE A 105 4.65 -10.43 -4.76
C ILE A 105 4.13 -9.04 -4.40
N TYR A 106 4.03 -8.74 -3.10
CA TYR A 106 3.67 -7.41 -2.61
C TYR A 106 4.58 -6.35 -3.21
N ALA A 107 5.89 -6.57 -3.23
CA ALA A 107 6.83 -5.62 -3.80
C ALA A 107 6.62 -5.43 -5.31
N ASP A 108 6.30 -6.49 -6.06
CA ASP A 108 5.99 -6.38 -7.49
C ASP A 108 4.69 -5.59 -7.75
N VAL A 109 3.65 -5.85 -6.95
CA VAL A 109 2.38 -5.09 -7.00
C VAL A 109 2.62 -3.62 -6.68
N MET A 110 3.33 -3.33 -5.60
CA MET A 110 3.65 -1.95 -5.22
C MET A 110 4.57 -1.27 -6.23
N THR A 111 5.46 -2.02 -6.88
CA THR A 111 6.29 -1.48 -7.96
C THR A 111 5.42 -1.02 -9.12
N PHE A 112 4.39 -1.77 -9.48
CA PHE A 112 3.43 -1.32 -10.49
C PHE A 112 2.69 -0.06 -10.03
N VAL A 113 2.12 -0.06 -8.82
CA VAL A 113 1.32 1.05 -8.29
C VAL A 113 2.14 2.33 -8.12
N TYR A 114 3.33 2.24 -7.56
CA TYR A 114 4.18 3.40 -7.26
C TYR A 114 4.92 3.95 -8.48
N ASN A 115 5.09 3.15 -9.55
CA ASN A 115 5.58 3.64 -10.84
C ASN A 115 4.41 4.05 -11.74
N ASP A 116 3.55 4.90 -11.18
CA ASP A 116 2.38 5.50 -11.82
C ASP A 116 1.28 4.54 -12.30
N GLY A 117 1.38 3.23 -12.08
CA GLY A 117 0.29 2.29 -12.32
C GLY A 117 -0.34 2.46 -13.69
N ARG A 118 -1.63 2.79 -13.71
CA ARG A 118 -2.42 3.02 -14.93
C ARG A 118 -2.03 4.33 -15.64
N LYS A 119 -1.52 5.30 -14.90
CA LYS A 119 -1.08 6.62 -15.42
C LYS A 119 0.23 6.53 -16.19
N ALA A 120 1.02 5.46 -16.02
CA ALA A 120 2.28 5.32 -16.73
C ALA A 120 2.07 5.24 -18.27
N PRO A 121 3.03 5.71 -19.08
CA PRO A 121 2.90 5.73 -20.53
C PRO A 121 2.53 4.37 -21.13
N GLY A 122 1.48 4.35 -21.95
CA GLY A 122 0.99 3.14 -22.64
C GLY A 122 0.15 2.18 -21.79
N MET A 123 -0.03 2.42 -20.48
CA MET A 123 -0.80 1.52 -19.61
C MET A 123 -2.33 1.63 -19.78
N CYS A 124 -2.80 2.63 -20.53
CA CYS A 124 -4.21 2.75 -20.91
C CYS A 124 -4.54 2.12 -22.27
N ALA A 125 -3.54 1.61 -23.01
CA ALA A 125 -3.74 0.96 -24.30
C ALA A 125 -4.65 -0.27 -24.17
N PRO A 126 -5.34 -0.71 -25.24
CA PRO A 126 -6.28 -1.83 -25.16
C PRO A 126 -5.66 -3.12 -24.61
N ALA A 127 -4.38 -3.39 -24.90
CA ALA A 127 -3.66 -4.57 -24.43
C ALA A 127 -3.27 -4.52 -22.94
N GLU A 128 -3.20 -3.33 -22.34
CA GLU A 128 -2.79 -3.11 -20.94
C GLU A 128 -3.98 -2.82 -20.02
N CYS A 129 -5.20 -2.74 -20.57
CA CYS A 129 -6.41 -2.64 -19.77
C CYS A 129 -6.52 -3.84 -18.78
N PRO A 130 -7.07 -3.62 -17.58
CA PRO A 130 -6.93 -4.58 -16.48
C PRO A 130 -7.71 -5.89 -16.69
N TRP A 131 -8.72 -5.90 -17.56
CA TRP A 131 -9.43 -7.11 -17.99
C TRP A 131 -8.69 -7.94 -19.05
N MET A 132 -7.53 -7.48 -19.55
CA MET A 132 -6.71 -8.25 -20.46
C MET A 132 -5.79 -9.17 -19.68
N SER A 133 -5.79 -10.47 -20.02
CA SER A 133 -5.05 -11.52 -19.32
C SER A 133 -3.53 -11.28 -19.25
N ASP A 134 -2.98 -10.60 -20.26
CA ASP A 134 -1.54 -10.36 -20.39
C ASP A 134 -1.11 -8.96 -19.91
N SER A 135 -2.04 -8.12 -19.47
CA SER A 135 -1.73 -6.80 -18.91
C SER A 135 -0.83 -6.91 -17.69
N LYS A 136 -0.07 -5.85 -17.39
CA LYS A 136 0.74 -5.81 -16.16
C LYS A 136 -0.10 -6.02 -14.90
N TRP A 137 -1.29 -5.41 -14.86
CA TRP A 137 -2.25 -5.58 -13.77
C TRP A 137 -2.67 -7.04 -13.60
N ALA A 138 -3.08 -7.71 -14.69
CA ALA A 138 -3.56 -9.09 -14.64
C ALA A 138 -2.44 -10.06 -14.25
N LYS A 139 -1.20 -9.82 -14.68
CA LYS A 139 -0.03 -10.60 -14.24
C LYS A 139 0.20 -10.48 -12.74
N CYS A 140 0.10 -9.27 -12.18
CA CYS A 140 0.18 -9.05 -10.73
C CYS A 140 -0.93 -9.81 -9.99
N ARG A 141 -2.19 -9.68 -10.47
CA ARG A 141 -3.36 -10.37 -9.89
C ARG A 141 -3.21 -11.88 -9.94
N GLN A 142 -2.81 -12.45 -11.08
CA GLN A 142 -2.59 -13.89 -11.25
C GLN A 142 -1.46 -14.43 -10.38
N SER A 143 -0.38 -13.66 -10.20
CA SER A 143 0.71 -14.03 -9.29
C SER A 143 0.21 -14.13 -7.84
N LEU A 144 -0.56 -13.13 -7.41
CA LEU A 144 -1.18 -13.09 -6.09
C LEU A 144 -2.14 -14.25 -5.85
N GLU A 145 -3.02 -14.55 -6.82
CA GLU A 145 -3.97 -15.67 -6.75
C GLU A 145 -3.27 -17.02 -6.74
N ARG A 146 -2.21 -17.18 -7.54
CA ARG A 146 -1.40 -18.41 -7.54
C ARG A 146 -0.75 -18.62 -6.17
N TRP A 147 -0.16 -17.59 -5.59
CA TRP A 147 0.40 -17.65 -4.24
C TRP A 147 -0.65 -18.02 -3.21
N ARG A 148 -1.82 -17.38 -3.25
CA ARG A 148 -2.96 -17.71 -2.38
C ARG A 148 -3.36 -19.17 -2.50
N SER A 149 -3.49 -19.69 -3.73
CA SER A 149 -3.92 -21.07 -4.00
C SER A 149 -2.92 -22.16 -3.56
N ASN A 150 -1.65 -21.82 -3.37
CA ASN A 150 -0.59 -22.76 -2.96
C ASN A 150 -0.49 -22.95 -1.43
N MET A 151 -1.35 -22.27 -0.67
CA MET A 151 -1.41 -22.37 0.79
C MET A 151 -2.50 -23.32 1.24
N ASP A 152 -2.30 -23.97 2.40
CA ASP A 152 -3.36 -24.71 3.08
C ASP A 152 -4.52 -23.78 3.45
N SER A 153 -5.73 -24.31 3.35
CA SER A 153 -6.94 -23.53 3.58
C SER A 153 -7.08 -22.99 5.02
N CYS A 154 -6.34 -23.53 6.00
CA CYS A 154 -6.28 -22.98 7.35
C CYS A 154 -5.72 -21.55 7.38
N LEU A 155 -4.90 -21.15 6.40
CA LEU A 155 -4.30 -19.82 6.32
C LEU A 155 -5.23 -18.75 5.71
N TYR A 156 -6.46 -19.13 5.35
CA TYR A 156 -7.37 -18.25 4.60
C TYR A 156 -8.32 -17.52 5.54
N TYR A 157 -8.22 -16.20 5.61
CA TYR A 157 -9.31 -15.36 6.09
C TYR A 157 -10.28 -15.04 4.95
N PRO A 158 -11.61 -14.95 5.16
CA PRO A 158 -12.35 -15.12 6.42
C PRO A 158 -12.74 -16.57 6.74
N LYS A 159 -12.28 -17.56 5.95
CA LYS A 159 -12.59 -18.98 6.18
C LYS A 159 -12.21 -19.42 7.61
N HIS A 160 -11.07 -18.93 8.09
CA HIS A 160 -10.64 -19.03 9.48
C HIS A 160 -10.47 -17.63 10.08
N SER A 161 -10.77 -17.51 11.37
CA SER A 161 -10.66 -16.23 12.08
C SER A 161 -9.25 -15.98 12.60
N VAL A 162 -8.96 -14.71 12.84
CA VAL A 162 -7.75 -14.28 13.57
C VAL A 162 -7.71 -14.92 14.96
N ALA A 163 -8.84 -14.96 15.67
CA ALA A 163 -8.98 -15.62 16.97
C ALA A 163 -8.52 -17.10 16.96
N SER A 164 -8.81 -17.84 15.89
CA SER A 164 -8.43 -19.25 15.76
C SER A 164 -6.90 -19.46 15.79
N HIS A 165 -6.14 -18.47 15.29
CA HIS A 165 -4.68 -18.49 15.22
C HIS A 165 -4.01 -17.78 16.40
N ALA A 166 -4.77 -17.02 17.21
CA ALA A 166 -4.26 -16.38 18.42
C ALA A 166 -3.69 -17.40 19.41
N ASN A 167 -4.40 -18.52 19.59
CA ASN A 167 -4.01 -19.59 20.52
C ASN A 167 -2.70 -20.29 20.14
N THR A 168 -2.33 -20.29 18.86
CA THR A 168 -1.06 -20.86 18.39
C THR A 168 0.08 -19.83 18.34
N GLY A 169 -0.22 -18.55 18.58
CA GLY A 169 0.73 -17.45 18.43
C GLY A 169 1.15 -17.17 16.98
N CYS A 170 0.43 -17.72 15.99
CA CYS A 170 0.80 -17.60 14.57
C CYS A 170 0.45 -16.22 14.01
N ARG A 171 1.29 -15.22 14.29
CA ARG A 171 1.17 -13.85 13.75
C ARG A 171 1.33 -13.80 12.23
N ALA A 172 1.94 -14.83 11.63
CA ALA A 172 2.07 -14.94 10.18
C ALA A 172 0.70 -14.99 9.48
N PHE A 173 -0.32 -15.58 10.11
CA PHE A 173 -1.69 -15.57 9.58
C PHE A 173 -2.18 -14.14 9.30
N VAL A 174 -1.93 -13.21 10.24
CA VAL A 174 -2.33 -11.81 10.10
C VAL A 174 -1.62 -11.19 8.89
N TYR A 175 -0.28 -11.29 8.81
CA TYR A 175 0.48 -10.75 7.69
C TYR A 175 0.07 -11.33 6.33
N ILE A 176 -0.07 -12.65 6.21
CA ILE A 176 -0.44 -13.33 4.95
C ILE A 176 -1.76 -12.73 4.42
N ASN A 177 -2.74 -12.56 5.29
CA ASN A 177 -4.04 -12.04 4.91
C ASN A 177 -4.01 -10.53 4.65
N LEU A 178 -3.25 -9.75 5.42
CA LEU A 178 -3.04 -8.32 5.15
C LEU A 178 -2.37 -8.11 3.79
N LEU A 179 -1.30 -8.84 3.48
CA LEU A 179 -0.60 -8.74 2.19
C LEU A 179 -1.55 -9.07 1.04
N TYR A 180 -2.33 -10.14 1.15
CA TYR A 180 -3.30 -10.52 0.12
C TYR A 180 -4.31 -9.40 -0.13
N TYR A 181 -5.07 -9.01 0.89
CA TYR A 181 -6.15 -8.03 0.71
C TYR A 181 -5.62 -6.64 0.38
N HIS A 182 -4.48 -6.24 0.91
CA HIS A 182 -3.89 -4.96 0.57
C HIS A 182 -3.41 -4.91 -0.89
N CYS A 183 -2.84 -5.99 -1.43
CA CYS A 183 -2.51 -6.05 -2.86
C CYS A 183 -3.78 -5.96 -3.73
N VAL A 184 -4.86 -6.66 -3.36
CA VAL A 184 -6.16 -6.55 -4.06
C VAL A 184 -6.67 -5.12 -4.03
N LEU A 185 -6.64 -4.48 -2.85
CA LEU A 185 -7.07 -3.11 -2.65
C LEU A 185 -6.29 -2.15 -3.55
N MET A 186 -4.96 -2.17 -3.48
CA MET A 186 -4.12 -1.22 -4.22
C MET A 186 -4.22 -1.41 -5.74
N LEU A 187 -4.31 -2.66 -6.21
CA LEU A 187 -4.50 -2.96 -7.63
C LEU A 187 -5.83 -2.43 -8.17
N ASN A 188 -6.93 -2.60 -7.45
CA ASN A 188 -8.24 -2.15 -7.93
C ASN A 188 -8.40 -0.63 -7.79
N ARG A 189 -7.90 -0.05 -6.69
CA ARG A 189 -8.01 1.39 -6.40
C ARG A 189 -7.43 2.27 -7.51
N GLU A 190 -6.35 1.84 -8.15
CA GLU A 190 -5.69 2.54 -9.28
C GLU A 190 -6.63 2.88 -10.45
N TYR A 191 -7.75 2.15 -10.58
CA TYR A 191 -8.72 2.33 -11.66
C TYR A 191 -10.02 3.00 -11.22
N PHE A 192 -10.18 3.32 -9.92
CA PHE A 192 -11.37 4.01 -9.44
C PHE A 192 -11.19 5.53 -9.45
N PRO A 193 -12.23 6.31 -9.78
CA PRO A 193 -12.19 7.76 -9.71
C PRO A 193 -11.87 8.26 -8.31
N PHE A 194 -10.91 9.19 -8.20
CA PHE A 194 -10.66 9.93 -6.97
C PHE A 194 -11.89 10.72 -6.53
N LEU A 195 -12.54 11.41 -7.48
CA LEU A 195 -13.85 12.03 -7.32
C LEU A 195 -14.83 11.39 -8.31
N PRO A 196 -15.81 10.59 -7.86
CA PRO A 196 -16.80 10.02 -8.75
C PRO A 196 -17.78 11.09 -9.25
N LYS A 197 -18.35 10.86 -10.44
CA LYS A 197 -19.42 11.73 -10.95
C LYS A 197 -20.65 11.62 -10.04
N PRO A 198 -21.43 12.70 -9.88
CA PRO A 198 -22.63 12.69 -9.05
C PRO A 198 -23.59 11.57 -9.49
N HIS A 199 -24.07 10.80 -8.52
CA HIS A 199 -24.96 9.65 -8.72
C HIS A 199 -24.42 8.50 -9.59
N ALA A 200 -23.13 8.51 -9.96
CA ALA A 200 -22.54 7.41 -10.71
C ALA A 200 -22.48 6.12 -9.87
N GLY A 201 -22.73 5.00 -10.52
CA GLY A 201 -22.36 3.68 -9.99
C GLY A 201 -20.88 3.38 -10.25
N PRO A 202 -20.42 2.16 -9.93
CA PRO A 202 -19.04 1.76 -10.19
C PRO A 202 -18.67 1.97 -11.65
N GLN A 203 -17.59 2.69 -11.87
CA GLN A 203 -17.06 2.98 -13.19
C GLN A 203 -15.55 3.16 -13.11
N GLY A 204 -14.90 3.03 -14.25
CA GLY A 204 -13.48 3.27 -14.39
C GLY A 204 -13.10 4.75 -14.25
N PRO A 205 -11.85 5.08 -14.56
CA PRO A 205 -11.31 6.42 -14.37
C PRO A 205 -12.11 7.48 -15.14
N THR A 206 -12.39 8.60 -14.48
CA THR A 206 -13.09 9.75 -15.06
C THR A 206 -12.15 10.91 -15.38
N ASP A 207 -10.85 10.70 -15.18
CA ASP A 207 -9.78 11.66 -15.45
C ASP A 207 -8.71 11.05 -16.39
N PRO A 208 -7.99 11.89 -17.16
CA PRO A 208 -6.90 11.44 -18.01
C PRO A 208 -5.77 10.76 -17.22
N PRO A 209 -5.03 9.81 -17.83
CA PRO A 209 -5.29 9.21 -19.14
C PRO A 209 -6.54 8.33 -19.11
N PHE A 210 -7.31 8.26 -20.19
CA PHE A 210 -8.49 7.39 -20.25
C PHE A 210 -8.14 6.01 -20.80
N LEU A 211 -8.82 4.97 -20.32
CA LEU A 211 -8.70 3.63 -20.90
C LEU A 211 -9.16 3.66 -22.36
N GLU A 212 -8.36 3.07 -23.26
CA GLU A 212 -8.59 3.08 -24.70
C GLU A 212 -9.50 1.94 -25.17
N ALA A 213 -9.95 1.08 -24.25
CA ALA A 213 -10.91 0.02 -24.51
C ALA A 213 -12.08 0.08 -23.53
N GLU A 214 -13.25 -0.35 -24.00
CA GLU A 214 -14.44 -0.47 -23.16
C GLU A 214 -14.32 -1.69 -22.24
N ALA A 215 -14.71 -1.52 -20.98
CA ALA A 215 -14.70 -2.60 -20.01
C ALA A 215 -15.79 -3.64 -20.35
N PRO A 216 -15.54 -4.94 -20.12
CA PRO A 216 -16.59 -5.95 -20.23
C PRO A 216 -17.79 -5.65 -19.31
N PRO A 217 -18.99 -6.16 -19.63
CA PRO A 217 -20.16 -5.98 -18.78
C PRO A 217 -19.89 -6.42 -17.34
N ARG A 218 -20.34 -5.61 -16.38
CA ARG A 218 -20.20 -5.84 -14.93
C ARG A 218 -18.78 -5.80 -14.38
N TYR A 219 -17.78 -5.41 -15.18
CA TYR A 219 -16.39 -5.39 -14.74
C TYR A 219 -16.19 -4.46 -13.54
N TRP A 220 -16.74 -3.24 -13.59
CA TRP A 220 -16.56 -2.24 -12.53
C TRP A 220 -17.31 -2.61 -11.26
N GLU A 221 -18.48 -3.23 -11.35
CA GLU A 221 -19.23 -3.72 -10.20
C GLU A 221 -18.48 -4.86 -9.50
N ASN A 222 -17.87 -5.78 -10.26
CA ASN A 222 -17.04 -6.84 -9.69
C ASN A 222 -15.75 -6.27 -9.07
N SER A 223 -15.10 -5.33 -9.73
CA SER A 223 -13.89 -4.66 -9.23
C SER A 223 -14.17 -3.83 -7.97
N ALA A 224 -15.31 -3.14 -7.90
CA ALA A 224 -15.77 -2.45 -6.69
C ALA A 224 -15.97 -3.44 -5.54
N LYS A 225 -16.62 -4.57 -5.81
CA LYS A 225 -16.82 -5.62 -4.82
C LYS A 225 -15.47 -6.10 -4.26
N GLU A 226 -14.52 -6.46 -5.11
CA GLU A 226 -13.18 -6.88 -4.67
C GLU A 226 -12.46 -5.81 -3.85
N LEU A 227 -12.51 -4.55 -4.30
CA LEU A 227 -11.85 -3.42 -3.64
C LEU A 227 -12.39 -3.19 -2.23
N PHE A 228 -13.71 -3.07 -2.08
CA PHE A 228 -14.29 -2.72 -0.80
C PHE A 228 -14.42 -3.93 0.15
N GLU A 229 -14.58 -5.15 -0.36
CA GLU A 229 -14.45 -6.37 0.47
C GLU A 229 -13.03 -6.49 1.03
N ALA A 230 -12.00 -6.22 0.22
CA ALA A 230 -10.62 -6.21 0.69
C ALA A 230 -10.38 -5.13 1.78
N ALA A 231 -10.89 -3.92 1.59
CA ALA A 231 -10.80 -2.86 2.60
C ALA A 231 -11.50 -3.23 3.92
N ALA A 232 -12.70 -3.83 3.84
CA ALA A 232 -13.43 -4.36 4.99
C ALA A 232 -12.65 -5.46 5.73
N HIS A 233 -12.08 -6.40 4.99
CA HIS A 233 -11.29 -7.49 5.56
C HIS A 233 -10.02 -6.98 6.24
N VAL A 234 -9.28 -6.04 5.65
CA VAL A 234 -8.10 -5.45 6.30
C VAL A 234 -8.46 -4.77 7.62
N ALA A 235 -9.51 -3.95 7.64
CA ALA A 235 -9.97 -3.28 8.86
C ALA A 235 -10.37 -4.30 9.95
N THR A 236 -11.12 -5.34 9.57
CA THR A 236 -11.57 -6.38 10.50
C THR A 236 -10.41 -7.21 11.04
N ILE A 237 -9.47 -7.62 10.18
CA ILE A 237 -8.28 -8.39 10.57
C ILE A 237 -7.44 -7.60 11.59
N LEU A 238 -7.21 -6.30 11.35
CA LEU A 238 -6.42 -5.46 12.26
C LEU A 238 -7.13 -5.25 13.60
N ARG A 239 -8.45 -5.01 13.60
CA ARG A 239 -9.26 -4.93 14.81
C ARG A 239 -9.19 -6.24 15.60
N ASP A 240 -9.46 -7.38 14.96
CA ASP A 240 -9.41 -8.68 15.62
C ASP A 240 -7.99 -8.98 16.14
N ALA A 241 -6.94 -8.61 15.39
CA ALA A 241 -5.56 -8.80 15.83
C ALA A 241 -5.24 -7.98 17.10
N LEU A 242 -5.74 -6.76 17.20
CA LEU A 242 -5.63 -5.93 18.40
C LEU A 242 -6.37 -6.54 19.58
N GLU A 243 -7.62 -6.99 19.37
CA GLU A 243 -8.47 -7.61 20.41
C GLU A 243 -7.85 -8.89 20.99
N TRP A 244 -7.26 -9.72 20.14
CA TRP A 244 -6.67 -11.01 20.53
C TRP A 244 -5.18 -10.94 20.90
N GLY A 245 -4.61 -9.74 21.11
CA GLY A 245 -3.21 -9.56 21.52
C GLY A 245 -2.17 -9.93 20.45
N MET A 246 -2.61 -10.11 19.21
CA MET A 246 -1.77 -10.31 18.03
C MET A 246 -1.48 -8.98 17.32
N THR A 247 -1.41 -7.90 18.07
CA THR A 247 -1.23 -6.54 17.56
C THR A 247 0.01 -6.42 16.68
N MET A 248 -0.16 -5.80 15.51
CA MET A 248 0.88 -5.60 14.51
C MET A 248 1.16 -4.11 14.37
N MET A 249 2.24 -3.63 14.98
CA MET A 249 2.63 -2.21 14.97
C MET A 249 3.91 -2.01 14.17
N THR A 250 3.98 -2.61 12.99
CA THR A 250 5.06 -2.35 12.03
C THR A 250 4.52 -1.54 10.85
N PRO A 251 5.35 -0.76 10.14
CA PRO A 251 4.88 0.15 9.09
C PRO A 251 3.98 -0.48 8.01
N VAL A 252 4.22 -1.72 7.58
CA VAL A 252 3.40 -2.38 6.54
C VAL A 252 1.94 -2.60 6.98
N PRO A 253 1.63 -3.29 8.09
CA PRO A 253 0.30 -3.33 8.69
C PRO A 253 -0.31 -1.95 8.94
N GLY A 254 0.51 -0.98 9.38
CA GLY A 254 0.11 0.43 9.53
C GLY A 254 -0.46 0.99 8.23
N PHE A 255 0.30 0.87 7.14
CA PHE A 255 -0.10 1.32 5.82
C PHE A 255 -1.30 0.52 5.27
N CYS A 256 -1.37 -0.79 5.55
CA CYS A 256 -2.56 -1.59 5.24
C CYS A 256 -3.81 -0.99 5.90
N GLY A 257 -3.72 -0.67 7.19
CA GLY A 257 -4.78 -0.01 7.95
C GLY A 257 -5.15 1.35 7.36
N PHE A 258 -4.17 2.18 7.03
CA PHE A 258 -4.40 3.48 6.38
C PHE A 258 -5.15 3.36 5.06
N SER A 259 -4.68 2.53 4.12
CA SER A 259 -5.33 2.38 2.81
C SER A 259 -6.74 1.79 2.92
N ALA A 260 -6.95 0.85 3.84
CA ALA A 260 -8.28 0.31 4.12
C ALA A 260 -9.20 1.37 4.73
N CYS A 261 -8.71 2.14 5.69
CA CYS A 261 -9.43 3.25 6.31
C CYS A 261 -9.85 4.29 5.26
N TYR A 262 -8.94 4.69 4.38
CA TYR A 262 -9.20 5.62 3.29
C TYR A 262 -10.28 5.11 2.33
N MET A 263 -10.24 3.83 1.95
CA MET A 263 -11.26 3.27 1.05
C MET A 263 -12.61 3.05 1.72
N ASN A 264 -12.65 2.77 3.03
CA ASN A 264 -13.91 2.75 3.78
C ASN A 264 -14.49 4.16 3.93
N LEU A 265 -13.65 5.20 4.12
CA LEU A 265 -14.08 6.60 4.04
C LEU A 265 -14.71 6.90 2.68
N TYR A 266 -14.03 6.55 1.59
CA TYR A 266 -14.58 6.71 0.23
C TYR A 266 -15.95 6.03 0.07
N ALA A 267 -16.11 4.80 0.59
CA ALA A 267 -17.38 4.08 0.55
C ALA A 267 -18.50 4.74 1.35
N VAL A 268 -18.18 5.42 2.47
CA VAL A 268 -19.15 6.19 3.26
C VAL A 268 -19.67 7.40 2.48
N HIS A 269 -18.79 8.15 1.82
CA HIS A 269 -19.18 9.34 1.08
C HIS A 269 -19.78 9.04 -0.30
N PHE A 270 -19.38 7.94 -0.94
CA PHE A 270 -19.82 7.58 -2.29
C PHE A 270 -20.44 6.17 -2.35
N PRO A 271 -21.55 5.92 -1.63
CA PRO A 271 -22.11 4.57 -1.49
C PRO A 271 -22.51 3.93 -2.82
N ASN A 272 -22.91 4.72 -3.83
CA ASN A 272 -23.25 4.20 -5.15
C ASN A 272 -22.06 3.55 -5.87
N MET A 273 -20.84 4.00 -5.60
CA MET A 273 -19.60 3.44 -6.16
C MET A 273 -19.28 2.04 -5.61
N THR A 274 -19.95 1.63 -4.54
CA THR A 274 -19.73 0.33 -3.90
C THR A 274 -20.62 -0.77 -4.48
N ALA A 275 -21.55 -0.47 -5.40
CA ALA A 275 -22.59 -1.41 -5.83
C ALA A 275 -23.35 -2.08 -4.66
N GLY A 276 -23.43 -1.43 -3.50
CA GLY A 276 -24.09 -1.94 -2.31
C GLY A 276 -23.34 -3.06 -1.56
N CYS A 277 -22.07 -3.34 -1.91
CA CYS A 277 -21.28 -4.39 -1.23
C CYS A 277 -20.69 -3.94 0.12
N SER A 278 -20.84 -2.65 0.49
CA SER A 278 -20.20 -2.07 1.68
C SER A 278 -21.19 -1.49 2.68
N PRO A 279 -22.23 -2.25 3.13
CA PRO A 279 -23.25 -1.72 4.04
C PRO A 279 -22.70 -1.32 5.42
N LYS A 280 -21.52 -1.84 5.77
CA LYS A 280 -20.80 -1.59 7.03
C LYS A 280 -19.59 -0.67 6.87
N ALA A 281 -19.53 0.13 5.79
CA ALA A 281 -18.38 1.01 5.52
C ALA A 281 -18.03 1.93 6.71
N LYS A 282 -19.04 2.50 7.38
CA LYS A 282 -18.84 3.35 8.56
C LYS A 282 -18.20 2.58 9.73
N GLU A 283 -18.69 1.38 10.01
CA GLU A 283 -18.14 0.50 11.07
C GLU A 283 -16.66 0.15 10.76
N HIS A 284 -16.34 -0.19 9.51
CA HIS A 284 -14.96 -0.50 9.12
C HIS A 284 -14.04 0.74 9.11
N LEU A 285 -14.57 1.93 8.78
CA LEU A 285 -13.86 3.20 8.92
C LEU A 285 -13.48 3.46 10.38
N GLU A 286 -14.44 3.31 11.30
CA GLU A 286 -14.21 3.47 12.73
C GLU A 286 -13.17 2.46 13.26
N MET A 287 -13.22 1.20 12.82
CA MET A 287 -12.19 0.20 13.14
C MET A 287 -10.80 0.61 12.65
N GLY A 288 -10.70 1.12 11.41
CA GLY A 288 -9.46 1.60 10.82
C GLY A 288 -8.87 2.78 11.58
N LEU A 289 -9.69 3.78 11.91
CA LEU A 289 -9.30 4.94 12.71
C LEU A 289 -8.83 4.52 14.10
N ALA A 290 -9.57 3.65 14.79
CA ALA A 290 -9.18 3.15 16.11
C ALA A 290 -7.83 2.41 16.07
N TYR A 291 -7.56 1.63 15.02
CA TYR A 291 -6.26 1.00 14.82
C TYR A 291 -5.14 2.04 14.59
N LEU A 292 -5.37 3.05 13.74
CA LEU A 292 -4.38 4.10 13.48
C LEU A 292 -4.08 4.97 14.71
N GLU A 293 -5.09 5.18 15.56
CA GLU A 293 -4.97 5.85 16.85
C GLU A 293 -4.04 5.09 17.82
N GLU A 294 -4.11 3.76 17.83
CA GLU A 294 -3.13 2.95 18.56
C GLU A 294 -1.76 2.95 17.86
N PHE A 295 -1.74 2.90 16.53
CA PHE A 295 -0.51 2.88 15.74
C PHE A 295 0.33 4.15 15.92
N ARG A 296 -0.29 5.33 15.99
CA ARG A 296 0.43 6.61 16.17
C ARG A 296 1.20 6.71 17.48
N LYS A 297 0.86 5.90 18.49
CA LYS A 297 1.61 5.82 19.75
C LYS A 297 2.98 5.17 19.58
N ALA A 298 3.15 4.37 18.53
CA ALA A 298 4.41 3.69 18.21
C ALA A 298 5.18 4.36 17.06
N TRP A 299 4.47 5.04 16.15
CA TRP A 299 5.06 5.64 14.96
C TRP A 299 4.41 6.98 14.60
N ASP A 300 5.22 8.02 14.42
CA ASP A 300 4.74 9.35 14.01
C ASP A 300 4.01 9.35 12.65
N LEU A 301 4.28 8.34 11.79
CA LEU A 301 3.55 8.14 10.53
C LEU A 301 2.03 8.09 10.72
N GLY A 302 1.57 7.55 11.85
CA GLY A 302 0.15 7.44 12.15
C GLY A 302 -0.56 8.80 12.17
N GLU A 303 0.09 9.85 12.66
CA GLU A 303 -0.50 11.20 12.73
C GLU A 303 -0.72 11.76 11.31
N GLY A 304 0.29 11.66 10.43
CA GLY A 304 0.18 12.12 9.04
C GLY A 304 -0.89 11.38 8.25
N TRP A 305 -1.03 10.07 8.47
CA TRP A 305 -2.08 9.25 7.85
C TRP A 305 -3.48 9.63 8.35
N ILE A 306 -3.66 9.81 9.65
CA ILE A 306 -4.93 10.28 10.24
C ILE A 306 -5.29 11.65 9.68
N GLN A 307 -4.32 12.56 9.58
CA GLN A 307 -4.55 13.90 9.05
C GLN A 307 -4.94 13.86 7.57
N THR A 308 -4.33 12.98 6.77
CA THR A 308 -4.72 12.76 5.37
C THR A 308 -6.17 12.26 5.26
N ILE A 309 -6.59 11.34 6.14
CA ILE A 309 -7.99 10.85 6.20
C ILE A 309 -8.95 12.00 6.54
N LYS A 310 -8.61 12.85 7.53
CA LYS A 310 -9.41 14.02 7.89
C LYS A 310 -9.58 14.99 6.71
N ASN A 311 -8.48 15.33 6.03
CA ASN A 311 -8.50 16.22 4.88
C ASN A 311 -9.35 15.65 3.73
N ALA A 312 -9.28 14.33 3.49
CA ALA A 312 -10.14 13.67 2.52
C ALA A 312 -11.62 13.66 2.93
N SER A 313 -11.93 13.48 4.22
CA SER A 313 -13.30 13.57 4.74
C SER A 313 -13.90 14.94 4.43
N THR A 314 -13.18 16.01 4.75
CA THR A 314 -13.60 17.39 4.46
C THR A 314 -13.86 17.59 2.97
N LEU A 315 -12.95 17.16 2.09
CA LEU A 315 -13.16 17.28 0.65
C LEU A 315 -14.39 16.49 0.18
N PHE A 316 -14.57 15.26 0.64
CA PHE A 316 -15.70 14.43 0.20
C PHE A 316 -17.05 14.95 0.74
N GLU A 317 -17.07 15.54 1.93
CA GLU A 317 -18.24 16.25 2.47
C GLU A 317 -18.59 17.47 1.60
N GLU A 318 -17.60 18.25 1.19
CA GLU A 318 -17.79 19.40 0.31
C GLU A 318 -18.28 19.01 -1.08
N VAL A 319 -17.71 17.95 -1.66
CA VAL A 319 -18.14 17.40 -2.96
C VAL A 319 -19.60 16.96 -2.93
N ASN A 320 -20.03 16.33 -1.84
CA ASN A 320 -21.42 15.89 -1.66
C ASN A 320 -22.39 17.03 -1.36
N SER A 321 -21.93 18.08 -0.66
CA SER A 321 -22.75 19.23 -0.28
C SER A 321 -22.90 20.24 -1.42
N ASN A 322 -21.87 20.38 -2.26
CA ASN A 322 -21.75 21.40 -3.30
C ASN A 322 -21.53 20.77 -4.70
N VAL A 323 -22.42 19.85 -5.08
CA VAL A 323 -22.30 19.02 -6.29
C VAL A 323 -21.97 19.80 -7.57
N ASP A 324 -22.60 20.96 -7.79
CA ASP A 324 -22.39 21.75 -9.01
C ASP A 324 -20.97 22.35 -9.08
N ARG A 325 -20.43 22.81 -7.94
CA ARG A 325 -19.06 23.35 -7.84
C ARG A 325 -18.01 22.30 -8.17
N TYR A 326 -18.21 21.07 -7.71
CA TYR A 326 -17.24 19.99 -7.87
C TYR A 326 -17.48 19.12 -9.11
N ARG A 327 -18.55 19.35 -9.90
CA ARG A 327 -18.93 18.53 -11.07
C ARG A 327 -17.80 18.37 -12.09
N HIS A 328 -16.97 19.40 -12.28
CA HIS A 328 -15.89 19.43 -13.26
C HIS A 328 -14.49 19.24 -12.65
N ARG A 329 -14.42 19.07 -11.33
CA ARG A 329 -13.15 18.88 -10.62
C ARG A 329 -12.74 17.41 -10.68
N SER A 330 -11.44 17.17 -10.66
CA SER A 330 -10.83 15.85 -10.75
C SER A 330 -9.67 15.74 -9.77
N ARG A 331 -8.95 14.61 -9.79
CA ARG A 331 -7.71 14.46 -9.03
C ARG A 331 -6.66 15.53 -9.34
N LEU A 332 -6.69 16.13 -10.54
CA LEU A 332 -5.71 17.14 -10.95
C LEU A 332 -5.87 18.44 -10.14
N ASP A 333 -7.08 18.74 -9.69
CA ASP A 333 -7.37 19.88 -8.82
C ASP A 333 -6.94 19.62 -7.36
N PHE A 334 -6.65 18.36 -7.00
CA PHE A 334 -6.35 17.92 -5.64
C PHE A 334 -5.11 17.01 -5.60
N GLU A 335 -4.11 17.29 -6.43
CA GLU A 335 -2.99 16.39 -6.70
C GLU A 335 -2.21 16.02 -5.43
N VAL A 336 -2.01 16.98 -4.51
CA VAL A 336 -1.28 16.72 -3.25
C VAL A 336 -2.07 15.78 -2.34
N LEU A 337 -3.39 15.95 -2.23
CA LEU A 337 -4.23 15.05 -1.44
C LEU A 337 -4.33 13.67 -2.09
N HIS A 338 -4.47 13.63 -3.41
CA HIS A 338 -4.42 12.39 -4.17
C HIS A 338 -3.10 11.65 -3.93
N GLN A 339 -1.96 12.34 -4.01
CA GLN A 339 -0.64 11.75 -3.78
C GLN A 339 -0.49 11.24 -2.34
N SER A 340 -0.89 12.05 -1.34
CA SER A 340 -0.86 11.65 0.08
C SER A 340 -1.68 10.39 0.35
N ALA A 341 -2.77 10.16 -0.38
CA ALA A 341 -3.57 8.94 -0.27
C ALA A 341 -2.89 7.68 -0.83
N HIS A 342 -1.80 7.83 -1.58
CA HIS A 342 -1.00 6.73 -2.15
C HIS A 342 0.39 6.61 -1.51
N GLU A 343 0.81 7.58 -0.70
CA GLU A 343 2.19 7.69 -0.22
C GLU A 343 2.40 6.87 1.06
N PHE A 344 3.35 5.93 1.00
CA PHE A 344 3.79 5.18 2.18
C PHE A 344 4.57 6.07 3.17
N ARG A 345 5.21 7.13 2.66
CA ARG A 345 6.02 8.08 3.43
C ARG A 345 5.16 9.29 3.78
N THR A 346 5.28 9.78 5.00
CA THR A 346 4.56 10.97 5.45
C THR A 346 5.45 12.20 5.42
N VAL A 347 4.99 13.22 4.70
CA VAL A 347 5.29 14.62 4.96
C VAL A 347 3.94 15.26 5.29
N ASP A 348 3.83 16.01 6.38
CA ASP A 348 2.60 16.76 6.66
C ASP A 348 2.42 17.83 5.59
N ARG A 349 1.32 17.74 4.83
CA ARG A 349 0.96 18.65 3.73
C ARG A 349 -0.41 19.29 3.95
N SER A 350 -0.86 19.39 5.20
CA SER A 350 -2.21 19.86 5.55
C SER A 350 -2.52 21.27 5.05
N GLU A 351 -1.54 22.18 5.09
CA GLU A 351 -1.69 23.54 4.55
C GLU A 351 -1.96 23.52 3.04
N GLN A 352 -1.25 22.67 2.29
CA GLN A 352 -1.41 22.51 0.85
C GLN A 352 -2.77 21.90 0.51
N HIS A 353 -3.23 20.90 1.27
CA HIS A 353 -4.57 20.34 1.09
C HIS A 353 -5.67 21.38 1.31
N THR A 354 -5.54 22.18 2.38
CA THR A 354 -6.51 23.23 2.71
C THR A 354 -6.49 24.35 1.66
N ALA A 355 -5.32 24.70 1.13
CA ALA A 355 -5.18 25.67 0.05
C ALA A 355 -5.91 25.21 -1.21
N MET A 356 -5.75 23.95 -1.63
CA MET A 356 -6.46 23.40 -2.81
C MET A 356 -7.98 23.46 -2.65
N ILE A 357 -8.52 23.15 -1.47
CA ILE A 357 -9.96 23.27 -1.19
C ILE A 357 -10.40 24.74 -1.30
N ARG A 358 -9.66 25.69 -0.69
CA ARG A 358 -9.98 27.12 -0.77
C ARG A 358 -9.87 27.68 -2.20
N GLU A 359 -8.90 27.24 -2.98
CA GLU A 359 -8.77 27.63 -4.39
C GLU A 359 -9.95 27.13 -5.22
N ALA A 360 -10.41 25.89 -4.95
CA ALA A 360 -11.62 25.35 -5.57
C ALA A 360 -12.86 26.17 -5.20
N GLU A 361 -12.94 26.70 -3.97
CA GLU A 361 -14.01 27.59 -3.51
C GLU A 361 -13.93 29.00 -4.10
N GLN A 362 -12.73 29.56 -4.28
CA GLN A 362 -12.51 30.94 -4.73
C GLN A 362 -12.59 31.12 -6.25
N GLY A 363 -12.24 30.08 -7.03
CA GLY A 363 -12.32 30.13 -8.50
C GLY A 363 -13.72 30.47 -9.04
N ASP A 364 -14.77 30.13 -8.31
CA ASP A 364 -16.16 30.49 -8.67
C ASP A 364 -16.52 31.94 -8.29
N ALA A 365 -15.91 32.52 -7.24
CA ALA A 365 -16.20 33.89 -6.81
C ALA A 365 -15.70 34.95 -7.82
N GLN A 366 -14.67 34.63 -8.60
CA GLN A 366 -14.21 35.47 -9.71
C GLN A 366 -15.07 35.31 -10.98
N SER A 367 -15.73 34.15 -11.16
CA SER A 367 -16.61 33.91 -12.31
C SER A 367 -17.98 34.62 -12.22
N ILE A 368 -18.40 35.01 -11.00
CA ILE A 368 -19.69 35.69 -10.76
C ILE A 368 -19.58 37.22 -10.88
N ASN A 369 -18.36 37.78 -10.98
CA ASN A 369 -18.13 39.23 -10.98
C ASN A 369 -17.72 39.85 -12.33
N VAL A 370 -18.06 39.21 -13.46
CA VAL A 370 -17.94 39.85 -14.78
C VAL A 370 -19.31 40.35 -15.24
N GLY A 371 -19.79 41.39 -14.56
CA GLY A 371 -20.82 42.28 -15.04
C GLY A 371 -20.21 43.68 -15.18
N GLU A 372 -20.10 44.14 -16.43
CA GLU A 372 -19.96 45.55 -16.85
C GLU A 372 -18.83 46.35 -16.18
N ASP A 373 -17.65 46.41 -16.81
CA ASP A 373 -17.20 47.61 -17.51
C ASP A 373 -15.73 47.57 -17.94
N ASN A 374 -15.50 48.18 -19.11
CA ASN A 374 -14.27 48.72 -19.67
C ASN A 374 -13.39 47.82 -20.56
N ASN A 375 -13.61 48.04 -21.86
CA ASN A 375 -12.60 48.08 -22.91
C ASN A 375 -11.37 48.88 -22.47
N ASP A 376 -10.18 48.29 -22.63
CA ASP A 376 -9.05 48.85 -23.38
C ASP A 376 -7.73 48.23 -22.88
N ALA A 377 -7.11 47.40 -23.73
CA ALA A 377 -5.69 47.47 -24.09
C ALA A 377 -5.27 46.16 -24.77
N LEU A 378 -5.09 46.25 -26.09
CA LEU A 378 -4.26 45.34 -26.87
C LEU A 378 -2.82 45.43 -26.34
N GLY A 379 -2.24 44.29 -25.97
CA GLY A 379 -0.84 44.13 -25.58
C GLY A 379 -0.38 42.73 -25.94
N ASP A 380 0.70 42.65 -26.70
CA ASP A 380 1.12 41.55 -27.54
C ASP A 380 1.36 40.20 -26.86
N SER A 381 1.12 39.14 -27.64
CA SER A 381 1.61 37.80 -27.39
C SER A 381 3.11 37.73 -27.61
N GLU A 382 3.87 37.36 -26.60
CA GLU A 382 5.16 36.67 -26.70
C GLU A 382 5.59 36.31 -25.28
N ASP A 383 5.59 35.01 -24.96
CA ASP A 383 6.44 34.34 -23.97
C ASP A 383 5.86 32.95 -23.68
N LEU A 384 5.98 32.08 -24.68
CA LEU A 384 5.67 30.65 -24.61
C LEU A 384 6.95 29.86 -24.87
N GLU A 385 8.03 30.17 -24.14
CA GLU A 385 9.30 29.44 -24.24
C GLU A 385 10.13 29.60 -22.95
N ASN A 386 9.66 29.00 -21.85
CA ASN A 386 10.54 28.55 -20.76
C ASN A 386 9.80 27.56 -19.86
N PHE A 387 9.71 26.31 -20.32
CA PHE A 387 9.30 25.18 -19.51
C PHE A 387 10.57 24.41 -19.12
N ASP A 388 11.07 24.62 -17.90
CA ASP A 388 12.23 23.91 -17.37
C ASP A 388 11.77 22.64 -16.61
N PRO A 389 12.02 21.42 -17.13
CA PRO A 389 11.61 20.17 -16.50
C PRO A 389 12.41 19.83 -15.23
N VAL A 390 13.48 20.58 -14.92
CA VAL A 390 14.43 20.27 -13.84
C VAL A 390 13.99 20.88 -12.49
N ALA A 391 13.06 21.84 -12.50
CA ALA A 391 12.58 22.50 -11.28
C ALA A 391 11.76 21.57 -10.34
N LEU A 392 11.27 20.43 -10.84
CA LEU A 392 10.52 19.43 -10.04
C LEU A 392 11.41 18.48 -9.21
N LEU A 393 12.74 18.59 -9.34
CA LEU A 393 13.71 17.74 -8.63
C LEU A 393 14.28 18.40 -7.36
N GLY A 394 13.82 19.61 -7.00
CA GLY A 394 14.49 20.50 -6.03
C GLY A 394 14.43 20.10 -4.56
N ASP A 395 13.45 19.30 -4.12
CA ASP A 395 13.32 18.89 -2.70
C ASP A 395 13.90 17.48 -2.42
N GLN A 396 14.63 16.91 -3.40
CA GLN A 396 15.18 15.55 -3.35
C GLN A 396 16.41 15.35 -2.44
N ALA A 397 16.71 16.28 -1.54
CA ALA A 397 18.00 16.33 -0.87
C ALA A 397 17.96 16.56 0.65
N LEU A 398 17.05 15.96 1.41
CA LEU A 398 17.15 15.99 2.88
C LEU A 398 16.74 14.65 3.52
N TRP A 399 17.74 13.79 3.74
CA TRP A 399 17.67 12.66 4.66
C TRP A 399 17.77 13.14 6.11
N PRO A 400 16.94 12.62 7.03
CA PRO A 400 17.37 12.44 8.42
C PRO A 400 17.62 10.96 8.74
N THR A 401 18.79 10.76 9.32
CA THR A 401 19.35 9.54 9.90
C THR A 401 18.41 8.87 10.91
N TRP A 402 18.00 7.64 10.63
CA TRP A 402 17.15 6.75 11.45
C TRP A 402 17.90 6.13 12.67
N TYR A 403 18.90 6.84 13.19
CA TYR A 403 19.58 6.54 14.45
C TYR A 403 19.81 7.83 15.23
N SER A 404 18.84 8.23 16.05
CA SER A 404 19.12 9.02 17.24
C SER A 404 18.13 8.64 18.34
N ALA A 405 18.70 8.24 19.47
CA ALA A 405 18.02 7.76 20.65
C ALA A 405 17.13 8.83 21.30
N SER A 406 16.09 8.33 21.99
CA SER A 406 15.35 8.86 23.14
C SER A 406 15.39 10.36 23.41
N LEU A 407 14.23 11.02 23.41
CA LEU A 407 13.94 12.14 24.30
C LEU A 407 12.48 12.10 24.79
N GLU A 408 12.32 12.65 25.99
CA GLU A 408 11.32 12.35 27.01
C GLU A 408 9.99 13.10 26.85
N ASN A 409 8.95 12.52 27.45
CA ASN A 409 7.70 13.10 27.96
C ASN A 409 7.40 14.58 27.65
N GLU A 410 6.31 14.85 26.96
CA GLU A 410 5.33 15.88 27.38
C GLU A 410 3.91 15.44 27.02
N SER A 411 3.00 15.57 27.99
CA SER A 411 1.58 15.22 27.88
C SER A 411 0.79 16.33 27.18
N PHE A 412 -0.03 16.00 26.17
CA PHE A 412 -1.12 16.88 25.74
C PHE A 412 -2.41 16.12 25.42
N GLY A 413 -3.52 16.77 25.76
CA GLY A 413 -4.82 16.17 26.09
C GLY A 413 -5.67 15.72 24.91
N SER A 414 -6.64 14.85 25.23
CA SER A 414 -7.59 14.25 24.31
C SER A 414 -8.58 15.28 23.75
N LEU A 415 -8.73 15.31 22.43
CA LEU A 415 -9.87 15.93 21.74
C LEU A 415 -10.66 14.83 21.03
N SER A 416 -11.92 14.69 21.43
CA SER A 416 -12.91 13.78 20.85
C SER A 416 -13.41 14.30 19.50
N LEU A 417 -13.21 13.51 18.44
CA LEU A 417 -13.82 13.71 17.12
C LEU A 417 -15.29 13.27 17.16
N GLN A 418 -16.20 14.18 16.84
CA GLN A 418 -17.58 13.85 16.49
C GLN A 418 -17.67 13.67 14.98
N ILE A 419 -17.96 12.44 14.53
CA ILE A 419 -18.33 12.11 13.16
C ILE A 419 -19.87 11.94 13.15
N PRO A 420 -20.61 12.53 12.18
CA PRO A 420 -22.07 12.39 12.09
C PRO A 420 -22.52 10.94 11.87
#